data_AF-A0A6I9TA74-F1
#
_entry.id   AF-A0A6I9TA74-F1
#
_cell.length_a   1.000
_cell.length_b   1.000
_cell.length_c   1.000
_cell.angle_alpha   90.00
_cell.angle_beta   90.00
_cell.angle_gamma   90.00
#
_symmetry.space_group_name_H-M   'P 1'
#
loop_
_entity.id
_entity.type
_entity.pdbx_description
1 polymer ?
#
loop_
_entity_poly.entity_id
_entity_poly.type
_entity_poly.pdbx_seq_one_letter_code
_entity_poly.pdbx_strand_id
1 'polypeptide(L)'
;MEMASQRRQAVFRFILITFGLPLVLLIMCQADLAASSSSMDVSLHFSKISSSEDIDSENRVNLSVYYESLCPYCANFIVNHLVNIFHTDLLNIVNLRLVPWGNTQIRSNDSWICQHGVDECELDVTEACAINAWPRVEAHFKFIYCVERLHLMNRHAEWPSCYAANGLDPQPIEDCYNNGLGYQLEKAYADETATLNPQHRFVPWVVVDNFPLQEDFENFIGYICKAYRGDNIPNACKSTSFEINSFAVATWTPQVCARLDVIDRGRRQQRYKFNQHFDNGRNAEIFYIP
;
A
#
# COMPACT_ATOMS: atom_id res chain seq x y z
N MET A 1 62.43 -40.62 38.56
CA MET A 1 61.04 -40.15 38.79
C MET A 1 60.42 -39.79 37.43
N GLU A 2 60.18 -40.71 36.48
CA GLU A 2 59.43 -42.00 36.57
C GLU A 2 57.94 -41.69 36.80
N MET A 3 56.94 -41.96 35.94
CA MET A 3 56.78 -42.76 34.69
C MET A 3 55.62 -42.18 33.84
N ALA A 4 55.76 -42.08 32.51
CA ALA A 4 55.19 -42.92 31.43
C ALA A 4 53.73 -42.56 31.02
N SER A 5 53.37 -42.25 29.76
CA SER A 5 53.71 -42.82 28.43
C SER A 5 52.91 -44.08 28.05
N GLN A 6 52.17 -43.95 26.93
CA GLN A 6 51.80 -44.95 25.92
C GLN A 6 50.81 -46.10 26.22
N ARG A 7 49.73 -46.11 25.43
CA ARG A 7 49.17 -47.24 24.65
C ARG A 7 48.62 -46.61 23.34
N ARG A 8 49.09 -46.78 22.09
CA ARG A 8 49.34 -47.95 21.19
C ARG A 8 48.19 -48.96 21.29
N GLN A 9 47.37 -49.26 20.28
CA GLN A 9 47.60 -49.70 18.87
C GLN A 9 46.36 -49.31 18.03
N ALA A 10 46.41 -48.74 16.82
CA ALA A 10 46.87 -49.25 15.52
C ALA A 10 46.17 -50.54 15.04
N VAL A 11 45.15 -50.42 14.18
CA VAL A 11 44.88 -51.41 13.11
C VAL A 11 44.55 -50.65 11.83
N PHE A 12 45.32 -50.99 10.80
CA PHE A 12 45.37 -50.40 9.47
C PHE A 12 44.34 -51.02 8.51
N ARG A 13 44.12 -50.28 7.42
CA ARG A 13 43.29 -50.49 6.22
C ARG A 13 43.41 -51.84 5.49
N PHE A 14 42.47 -52.02 4.55
CA PHE A 14 42.44 -52.80 3.29
C PHE A 14 41.77 -54.17 3.32
N ILE A 15 40.60 -54.30 2.66
CA ILE A 15 40.32 -55.32 1.62
C ILE A 15 39.39 -54.71 0.55
N LEU A 16 39.79 -54.83 -0.71
CA LEU A 16 39.10 -54.51 -1.95
C LEU A 16 38.31 -55.72 -2.47
N ILE A 17 37.20 -55.43 -3.20
CA ILE A 17 36.59 -56.16 -4.35
C ILE A 17 36.00 -57.56 -4.08
N THR A 18 34.71 -57.77 -4.42
CA THR A 18 34.25 -58.70 -5.49
C THR A 18 32.72 -58.75 -5.63
N PHE A 19 32.24 -58.39 -6.84
CA PHE A 19 31.15 -58.95 -7.67
C PHE A 19 29.72 -59.17 -7.15
N GLY A 20 28.73 -58.67 -7.92
CA GLY A 20 27.41 -59.33 -8.02
C GLY A 20 26.22 -58.47 -8.50
N LEU A 21 26.22 -58.02 -9.76
CA LEU A 21 24.99 -57.68 -10.52
C LEU A 21 24.47 -58.95 -11.23
N PRO A 22 23.15 -59.11 -11.36
CA PRO A 22 22.53 -59.22 -12.70
C PRO A 22 21.21 -58.41 -12.74
N LEU A 23 20.86 -57.59 -13.73
CA LEU A 23 20.75 -57.72 -15.20
C LEU A 23 19.54 -58.56 -15.70
N VAL A 24 18.53 -57.83 -16.21
CA VAL A 24 17.70 -58.07 -17.42
C VAL A 24 16.38 -58.88 -17.33
N LEU A 25 15.27 -58.10 -17.38
CA LEU A 25 14.30 -57.92 -18.49
C LEU A 25 13.28 -59.01 -18.90
N LEU A 26 12.12 -58.47 -19.33
CA LEU A 26 11.03 -59.00 -20.18
C LEU A 26 9.95 -59.81 -19.48
N ILE A 27 8.71 -59.27 -19.37
CA ILE A 27 7.51 -59.70 -20.13
C ILE A 27 6.54 -58.51 -20.27
N MET A 28 6.28 -58.09 -21.51
CA MET A 28 5.09 -57.34 -21.95
C MET A 28 4.17 -58.30 -22.73
N CYS A 29 2.91 -57.91 -22.96
CA CYS A 29 1.80 -58.58 -23.68
C CYS A 29 0.88 -59.39 -22.72
N GLN A 30 -0.44 -59.18 -22.61
CA GLN A 30 -1.45 -58.83 -23.63
C GLN A 30 -2.65 -58.06 -23.04
N ALA A 31 -3.40 -57.43 -23.95
CA ALA A 31 -4.65 -56.71 -23.74
C ALA A 31 -5.91 -57.60 -23.93
N ASP A 32 -7.05 -57.07 -23.46
CA ASP A 32 -8.47 -57.37 -23.76
C ASP A 32 -9.04 -58.72 -23.25
N LEU A 33 -10.26 -58.88 -22.73
CA LEU A 33 -11.53 -58.15 -22.88
C LEU A 33 -12.52 -58.60 -21.77
N ALA A 34 -13.39 -57.70 -21.28
CA ALA A 34 -14.84 -57.91 -21.05
C ALA A 34 -15.40 -57.00 -19.93
N ALA A 35 -16.32 -56.14 -20.33
CA ALA A 35 -17.12 -55.29 -19.47
C ALA A 35 -18.27 -56.07 -18.78
N SER A 36 -18.62 -55.67 -17.56
CA SER A 36 -20.01 -55.73 -17.09
C SER A 36 -20.29 -54.63 -16.07
N SER A 37 -21.25 -53.79 -16.45
CA SER A 37 -21.94 -52.70 -15.76
C SER A 37 -22.26 -52.89 -14.27
N SER A 38 -22.01 -51.83 -13.49
CA SER A 38 -23.03 -51.26 -12.59
C SER A 38 -22.67 -49.81 -12.24
N SER A 39 -23.24 -48.86 -12.99
CA SER A 39 -23.24 -47.44 -12.66
C SER A 39 -24.17 -47.21 -11.47
N MET A 40 -23.65 -46.81 -10.32
CA MET A 40 -24.44 -46.12 -9.30
C MET A 40 -24.28 -44.62 -9.54
N ASP A 41 -25.28 -44.06 -10.22
CA ASP A 41 -25.40 -42.63 -10.46
C ASP A 41 -25.86 -41.97 -9.16
N VAL A 42 -24.91 -41.49 -8.36
CA VAL A 42 -25.22 -40.61 -7.23
C VAL A 42 -25.36 -39.21 -7.81
N SER A 43 -26.59 -38.87 -8.17
CA SER A 43 -26.97 -37.50 -8.50
C SER A 43 -26.83 -36.63 -7.25
N LEU A 44 -25.61 -36.15 -7.01
CA LEU A 44 -25.33 -35.06 -6.08
C LEU A 44 -25.96 -33.80 -6.66
N HIS A 45 -27.18 -33.53 -6.22
CA HIS A 45 -27.79 -32.22 -6.32
C HIS A 45 -26.94 -31.29 -5.44
N PHE A 46 -25.87 -30.74 -6.02
CA PHE A 46 -25.09 -29.69 -5.40
C PHE A 46 -25.98 -28.46 -5.39
N SER A 47 -26.78 -28.31 -4.34
CA SER A 47 -27.37 -27.03 -4.00
C SER A 47 -26.20 -26.07 -3.90
N LYS A 48 -26.10 -25.19 -4.90
CA LYS A 48 -25.24 -24.02 -4.87
C LYS A 48 -25.67 -23.22 -3.65
N ILE A 49 -25.08 -23.51 -2.50
CA ILE A 49 -25.06 -22.59 -1.38
C ILE A 49 -24.22 -21.44 -1.91
N SER A 50 -24.90 -20.46 -2.48
CA SER A 50 -24.37 -19.13 -2.68
C SER A 50 -23.99 -18.66 -1.28
N SER A 51 -22.72 -18.81 -0.92
CA SER A 51 -22.15 -18.02 0.15
C SER A 51 -22.50 -16.58 -0.19
N SER A 52 -23.29 -15.95 0.66
CA SER A 52 -23.69 -14.55 0.60
C SER A 52 -22.52 -13.58 0.73
N GLU A 53 -21.28 -14.07 0.76
CA GLU A 53 -20.05 -13.29 0.86
C GLU A 53 -19.55 -12.79 -0.51
N ASP A 54 -20.01 -13.36 -1.63
CA ASP A 54 -19.44 -13.06 -2.94
C ASP A 54 -20.17 -11.93 -3.72
N ILE A 55 -21.32 -11.48 -3.23
CA ILE A 55 -22.09 -10.36 -3.84
C ILE A 55 -21.75 -9.01 -3.18
N ASP A 56 -21.08 -8.99 -2.02
CA ASP A 56 -20.78 -7.75 -1.32
C ASP A 56 -19.51 -7.06 -1.81
N SER A 57 -18.61 -7.78 -2.51
CA SER A 57 -17.35 -7.20 -3.01
C SER A 57 -17.55 -6.14 -4.09
N GLU A 58 -18.59 -6.25 -4.93
CA GLU A 58 -18.87 -5.32 -6.04
C GLU A 58 -19.34 -3.94 -5.58
N ASN A 59 -19.85 -3.82 -4.35
CA ASN A 59 -20.41 -2.56 -3.84
C ASN A 59 -19.52 -1.84 -2.82
N ARG A 60 -18.33 -2.38 -2.52
CA ARG A 60 -17.39 -1.75 -1.58
C ARG A 60 -16.72 -0.53 -2.20
N VAL A 61 -16.57 0.50 -1.39
CA VAL A 61 -15.87 1.73 -1.75
C VAL A 61 -14.37 1.53 -1.53
N ASN A 62 -13.56 1.83 -2.53
CA ASN A 62 -12.11 1.79 -2.39
C ASN A 62 -11.62 3.08 -1.70
N LEU A 63 -10.93 2.94 -0.58
CA LEU A 63 -10.27 4.02 0.14
C LEU A 63 -8.76 3.77 0.10
N SER A 64 -8.00 4.63 -0.58
CA SER A 64 -6.53 4.58 -0.58
C SER A 64 -5.96 5.79 0.14
N VAL A 65 -4.98 5.56 1.02
CA VAL A 65 -4.28 6.59 1.77
C VAL A 65 -2.79 6.49 1.44
N TYR A 66 -2.26 7.53 0.79
CA TYR A 66 -0.83 7.66 0.48
C TYR A 66 -0.20 8.58 1.52
N TYR A 67 0.84 8.10 2.19
CA TYR A 67 1.38 8.74 3.40
C TYR A 67 2.87 8.44 3.60
N GLU A 68 3.45 9.05 4.63
CA GLU A 68 4.83 8.85 5.08
C GLU A 68 4.83 8.67 6.61
N SER A 69 5.57 7.66 7.11
CA SER A 69 5.60 7.22 8.51
C SER A 69 6.09 8.27 9.52
N LEU A 70 6.83 9.30 9.07
CA LEU A 70 7.34 10.38 9.91
C LEU A 70 6.79 11.76 9.52
N CYS A 71 5.72 11.81 8.73
CA CYS A 71 5.00 13.04 8.45
C CYS A 71 3.95 13.31 9.55
N PRO A 72 4.04 14.43 10.30
CA PRO A 72 3.11 14.70 11.41
C PRO A 72 1.63 14.77 11.00
N TYR A 73 1.35 15.25 9.78
CA TYR A 73 -0.02 15.29 9.24
C TYR A 73 -0.55 13.90 8.88
N CYS A 74 0.31 13.03 8.34
CA CYS A 74 -0.03 11.63 8.07
C CYS A 74 -0.32 10.88 9.37
N ALA A 75 0.59 10.99 10.34
CA ALA A 75 0.46 10.39 11.64
C ALA A 75 -0.82 10.84 12.35
N ASN A 76 -1.10 12.15 12.35
CA ASN A 76 -2.33 12.70 12.91
C ASN A 76 -3.57 12.14 12.21
N PHE A 77 -3.58 12.10 10.87
CA PHE A 77 -4.70 11.55 10.11
C PHE A 77 -4.92 10.07 10.44
N ILE A 78 -3.88 9.25 10.43
CA ILE A 78 -4.00 7.81 10.72
C ILE A 78 -4.51 7.57 12.14
N VAL A 79 -3.92 8.25 13.13
CA VAL A 79 -4.19 8.03 14.55
C VAL A 79 -5.52 8.63 14.99
N ASN A 80 -5.89 9.82 14.51
CA ASN A 80 -7.06 10.56 15.03
C ASN A 80 -8.28 10.53 14.09
N HIS A 81 -8.09 10.30 12.79
CA HIS A 81 -9.18 10.37 11.80
C HIS A 81 -9.48 9.00 11.19
N LEU A 82 -8.48 8.37 10.55
CA LEU A 82 -8.64 7.10 9.83
C LEU A 82 -9.05 5.96 10.76
N VAL A 83 -8.54 5.92 11.99
CA VAL A 83 -8.91 4.92 13.01
C VAL A 83 -10.42 4.76 13.20
N ASN A 84 -11.20 5.82 12.95
CA ASN A 84 -12.66 5.78 13.09
C ASN A 84 -13.33 4.79 12.15
N ILE A 85 -12.68 4.37 11.06
CA ILE A 85 -13.19 3.28 10.21
C ILE A 85 -13.33 1.95 10.99
N PHE A 86 -12.41 1.69 11.93
CA PHE A 86 -12.42 0.49 12.79
C PHE A 86 -13.39 0.61 13.98
N HIS A 87 -13.83 1.82 14.31
CA HIS A 87 -14.79 2.07 15.40
C HIS A 87 -16.23 2.24 14.90
N THR A 88 -16.47 2.07 13.61
CA THR A 88 -17.77 2.19 12.95
C THR A 88 -18.10 0.93 12.17
N ASP A 89 -19.26 0.90 11.51
CA ASP A 89 -19.65 -0.16 10.59
C ASP A 89 -19.17 0.06 9.15
N LEU A 90 -18.22 0.98 8.93
CA LEU A 90 -17.67 1.29 7.60
C LEU A 90 -16.73 0.21 7.05
N LEU A 91 -16.02 -0.53 7.90
CA LEU A 91 -15.18 -1.64 7.43
C LEU A 91 -15.97 -2.71 6.66
N ASN A 92 -17.28 -2.79 6.87
CA ASN A 92 -18.13 -3.71 6.13
C ASN A 92 -18.32 -3.29 4.67
N ILE A 93 -18.01 -2.04 4.30
CA ILE A 93 -18.28 -1.50 2.97
C ILE A 93 -17.05 -0.83 2.32
N VAL A 94 -15.88 -0.88 2.96
CA VAL A 94 -14.67 -0.19 2.47
C VAL A 94 -13.53 -1.17 2.22
N ASN A 95 -12.91 -1.07 1.05
CA ASN A 95 -11.58 -1.63 0.81
C ASN A 95 -10.54 -0.59 1.18
N LEU A 96 -10.02 -0.65 2.41
CA LEU A 96 -8.97 0.24 2.87
C LEU A 96 -7.61 -0.26 2.38
N ARG A 97 -6.86 0.63 1.73
CA ARG A 97 -5.49 0.43 1.28
C ARG A 97 -4.60 1.55 1.81
N LEU A 98 -3.45 1.15 2.35
CA LEU A 98 -2.41 2.02 2.86
C LEU A 98 -1.21 1.95 1.93
N VAL A 99 -0.60 3.10 1.66
CA VAL A 99 0.52 3.25 0.73
C VAL A 99 1.59 4.13 1.39
N PRO A 100 2.47 3.54 2.22
CA PRO A 100 3.65 4.24 2.71
C PRO A 100 4.58 4.49 1.51
N TRP A 101 4.85 5.75 1.19
CA TRP A 101 5.83 6.22 0.19
C TRP A 101 5.85 7.74 0.19
N GLY A 102 4.67 8.34 0.02
CA GLY A 102 4.42 9.78 -0.01
C GLY A 102 5.31 10.57 -0.97
N ASN A 103 6.14 11.45 -0.43
CA ASN A 103 7.03 12.36 -1.16
C ASN A 103 8.46 11.83 -1.27
N THR A 104 8.70 10.56 -0.95
CA THR A 104 10.01 9.93 -1.14
C THR A 104 10.44 10.04 -2.61
N GLN A 105 11.70 10.42 -2.82
CA GLN A 105 12.28 10.63 -4.15
C GLN A 105 13.31 9.55 -4.47
N ILE A 106 13.23 8.99 -5.67
CA ILE A 106 14.25 8.10 -6.21
C ILE A 106 15.26 8.92 -6.99
N ARG A 107 16.54 8.91 -6.57
CA ARG A 107 17.64 9.55 -7.32
C ARG A 107 18.06 8.72 -8.53
N SER A 108 18.86 9.31 -9.42
CA SER A 108 19.41 8.63 -10.60
C SER A 108 20.33 7.44 -10.31
N ASN A 109 20.82 7.31 -9.07
CA ASN A 109 21.61 6.17 -8.59
C ASN A 109 20.76 5.18 -7.78
N ASP A 110 19.44 5.21 -7.94
CA ASP A 110 18.43 4.38 -7.25
C ASP A 110 18.37 4.53 -5.71
N SER A 111 19.12 5.49 -5.14
CA SER A 111 19.01 5.80 -3.71
C SER A 111 17.76 6.61 -3.43
N TRP A 112 17.09 6.31 -2.31
CA TRP A 112 15.90 7.03 -1.89
C TRP A 112 16.25 8.21 -0.98
N ILE A 113 15.46 9.26 -1.08
CA ILE A 113 15.48 10.41 -0.18
C ILE A 113 14.07 10.55 0.37
N CYS A 114 13.90 10.25 1.65
CA CYS A 114 12.68 10.56 2.38
C CYS A 114 12.83 11.94 3.03
N GLN A 115 11.71 12.66 3.20
CA GLN A 115 11.71 14.06 3.64
C GLN A 115 12.18 14.21 5.08
N HIS A 116 11.90 13.21 5.92
CA HIS A 116 12.18 13.20 7.35
C HIS A 116 13.41 12.34 7.71
N GLY A 117 14.24 11.98 6.73
CA GLY A 117 15.52 11.30 6.93
C GLY A 117 15.45 9.79 6.75
N VAL A 118 16.51 9.09 7.19
CA VAL A 118 16.67 7.65 6.95
C VAL A 118 15.69 6.80 7.76
N ASP A 119 15.31 7.26 8.95
CA ASP A 119 14.35 6.57 9.82
C ASP A 119 12.97 6.49 9.16
N GLU A 120 12.57 7.52 8.38
CA GLU A 120 11.34 7.48 7.57
C GLU A 120 11.42 6.41 6.50
N CYS A 121 12.52 6.37 5.75
CA CYS A 121 12.69 5.36 4.71
C CYS A 121 12.67 3.93 5.29
N GLU A 122 13.27 3.73 6.47
CA GLU A 122 13.25 2.44 7.16
C GLU A 122 11.82 2.06 7.58
N LEU A 123 11.07 3.01 8.13
CA LEU A 123 9.72 2.78 8.60
C LEU A 123 8.73 2.59 7.47
N ASP A 124 8.84 3.34 6.36
CA ASP A 124 7.99 3.17 5.18
C ASP A 124 8.15 1.74 4.61
N VAL A 125 9.39 1.27 4.46
CA VAL A 125 9.67 -0.13 4.06
C VAL A 125 9.10 -1.13 5.06
N THR A 126 9.24 -0.86 6.36
CA THR A 126 8.74 -1.73 7.43
C THR A 126 7.22 -1.83 7.40
N GLU A 127 6.53 -0.73 7.17
CA GLU A 127 5.07 -0.67 7.05
C GLU A 127 4.57 -1.31 5.76
N ALA A 128 5.27 -1.14 4.64
CA ALA A 128 5.02 -1.87 3.39
C ALA A 128 5.12 -3.39 3.62
N CYS A 129 6.16 -3.84 4.35
CA CYS A 129 6.32 -5.23 4.74
C CYS A 129 5.18 -5.71 5.65
N ALA A 130 4.73 -4.89 6.60
CA ALA A 130 3.59 -5.23 7.47
C ALA A 130 2.30 -5.42 6.67
N ILE A 131 2.02 -4.53 5.70
CA ILE A 131 0.85 -4.62 4.80
C ILE A 131 0.89 -5.92 3.99
N ASN A 132 2.05 -6.28 3.45
CA ASN A 132 2.23 -7.50 2.68
C ASN A 132 2.15 -8.77 3.53
N ALA A 133 2.80 -8.78 4.70
CA ALA A 133 2.87 -9.95 5.57
C ALA A 133 1.56 -10.24 6.30
N TRP A 134 0.78 -9.21 6.61
CA TRP A 134 -0.48 -9.33 7.35
C TRP A 134 -1.65 -8.81 6.49
N PRO A 135 -2.18 -9.61 5.55
CA PRO A 135 -3.17 -9.16 4.56
C PRO A 135 -4.53 -8.78 5.16
N ARG A 136 -4.81 -9.14 6.43
CA ARG A 136 -5.98 -8.65 7.14
C ARG A 136 -5.74 -7.20 7.58
N VAL A 137 -6.61 -6.30 7.14
CA VAL A 137 -6.46 -4.86 7.38
C VAL A 137 -6.33 -4.51 8.86
N GLU A 138 -7.06 -5.18 9.73
CA GLU A 138 -7.01 -4.98 11.18
C GLU A 138 -5.66 -5.37 11.79
N ALA A 139 -4.93 -6.30 11.15
CA ALA A 139 -3.64 -6.76 11.66
C ALA A 139 -2.53 -5.77 11.33
N HIS A 140 -2.35 -5.40 10.06
CA HIS A 140 -1.32 -4.42 9.70
C HIS A 140 -1.65 -3.01 10.19
N PHE A 141 -2.92 -2.60 10.20
CA PHE A 141 -3.29 -1.28 10.70
C PHE A 141 -2.94 -1.09 12.18
N LYS A 142 -3.06 -2.13 13.03
CA LYS A 142 -2.65 -2.03 14.44
C LYS A 142 -1.18 -1.71 14.62
N PHE A 143 -0.33 -2.29 13.77
CA PHE A 143 1.09 -1.99 13.77
C PHE A 143 1.36 -0.56 13.30
N ILE A 144 0.86 -0.19 12.12
CA ILE A 144 1.01 1.16 11.55
C ILE A 144 0.49 2.23 12.52
N TYR A 145 -0.72 2.06 13.05
CA TYR A 145 -1.28 2.96 14.07
C TYR A 145 -0.36 3.13 15.29
N CYS A 146 0.28 2.05 15.73
CA CYS A 146 1.22 2.11 16.85
C CYS A 146 2.48 2.90 16.50
N VAL A 147 3.07 2.67 15.32
CA VAL A 147 4.25 3.39 14.82
C VAL A 147 3.94 4.89 14.69
N GLU A 148 2.85 5.23 14.02
CA GLU A 148 2.39 6.61 13.82
C GLU A 148 2.09 7.32 15.14
N ARG A 149 1.51 6.60 16.11
CA ARG A 149 1.28 7.13 17.46
C ARG A 149 2.60 7.40 18.19
N LEU A 150 3.61 6.55 18.04
CA LEU A 150 4.94 6.79 18.61
C LEU A 150 5.60 8.00 17.93
N HIS A 151 5.43 8.19 16.63
CA HIS A 151 5.90 9.38 15.93
C HIS A 151 5.29 10.66 16.52
N LEU A 152 3.96 10.72 16.72
CA LEU A 152 3.29 11.85 17.36
C LEU A 152 3.78 12.14 18.79
N MET A 153 4.36 11.14 19.47
CA MET A 153 4.96 11.29 20.80
C MET A 153 6.46 11.62 20.76
N ASN A 154 7.04 11.83 19.58
CA ASN A 154 8.49 11.95 19.36
C ASN A 154 9.28 10.73 19.86
N ARG A 155 8.72 9.53 19.66
CA ARG A 155 9.22 8.24 20.15
C ARG A 155 9.32 7.19 19.03
N HIS A 156 9.40 7.60 17.76
CA HIS A 156 9.42 6.68 16.61
C HIS A 156 10.56 5.66 16.66
N ALA A 157 11.69 5.97 17.29
CA ALA A 157 12.78 5.00 17.53
C ALA A 157 12.34 3.77 18.36
N GLU A 158 11.22 3.85 19.07
CA GLU A 158 10.64 2.75 19.85
C GLU A 158 9.69 1.87 19.02
N TRP A 159 9.59 2.06 17.70
CA TRP A 159 8.68 1.33 16.81
C TRP A 159 8.75 -0.21 16.95
N PRO A 160 9.89 -0.88 17.24
CA PRO A 160 9.90 -2.33 17.39
C PRO A 160 9.03 -2.80 18.57
N SER A 161 8.74 -1.94 19.55
CA SER A 161 7.82 -2.25 20.65
C SER A 161 6.39 -2.50 20.17
N CYS A 162 6.02 -2.02 18.97
CA CYS A 162 4.69 -2.21 18.39
C CYS A 162 4.37 -3.67 18.05
N TYR A 163 5.38 -4.53 17.86
CA TYR A 163 5.16 -5.98 17.70
C TYR A 163 4.56 -6.58 18.96
N ALA A 164 5.29 -6.46 20.08
CA ALA A 164 4.88 -7.03 21.36
C ALA A 164 3.60 -6.39 21.89
N ALA A 165 3.43 -5.07 21.72
CA ALA A 165 2.24 -4.35 22.17
C ALA A 165 0.94 -4.83 21.49
N ASN A 166 1.05 -5.38 20.28
CA ASN A 166 -0.10 -5.85 19.49
C ASN A 166 -0.16 -7.38 19.35
N GLY A 167 0.77 -8.12 19.97
CA GLY A 167 0.85 -9.58 19.85
C GLY A 167 1.14 -10.04 18.41
N LEU A 168 1.96 -9.28 17.69
CA LEU A 168 2.33 -9.53 16.30
C LEU A 168 3.72 -10.19 16.21
N ASP A 169 3.85 -11.19 15.33
CA ASP A 169 5.12 -11.87 15.07
C ASP A 169 6.01 -11.00 14.16
N PRO A 170 7.22 -10.58 14.60
CA PRO A 170 8.11 -9.74 13.80
C PRO A 170 8.75 -10.50 12.63
N GLN A 171 8.86 -11.82 12.69
CA GLN A 171 9.68 -12.59 11.74
C GLN A 171 9.32 -12.35 10.26
N PRO A 172 8.02 -12.32 9.85
CA PRO A 172 7.66 -12.08 8.45
C PRO A 172 8.10 -10.70 7.92
N ILE A 173 8.18 -9.69 8.80
CA ILE A 173 8.58 -8.34 8.42
C ILE A 173 10.08 -8.21 8.38
N GLU A 174 10.78 -8.80 9.35
CA GLU A 174 12.24 -8.92 9.31
C GLU A 174 12.70 -9.67 8.06
N ASP A 175 12.04 -10.77 7.70
CA ASP A 175 12.35 -11.52 6.48
C ASP A 175 12.10 -10.66 5.23
N CYS A 176 10.96 -9.98 5.15
CA CYS A 176 10.61 -9.08 4.05
C CYS A 176 11.60 -7.93 3.89
N TYR A 177 12.05 -7.34 5.00
CA TYR A 177 13.03 -6.26 4.99
C TYR A 177 14.40 -6.78 4.53
N ASN A 178 14.88 -7.86 5.13
CA ASN A 178 16.23 -8.38 4.92
C ASN A 178 16.43 -9.08 3.57
N ASN A 179 15.37 -9.65 2.99
CA ASN A 179 15.45 -10.31 1.68
C ASN A 179 15.26 -9.35 0.49
N GLY A 180 15.01 -8.06 0.76
CA GLY A 180 14.81 -7.02 -0.25
C GLY A 180 13.40 -6.95 -0.84
N LEU A 181 12.44 -7.76 -0.36
CA LEU A 181 11.04 -7.67 -0.77
C LEU A 181 10.44 -6.32 -0.39
N GLY A 182 10.74 -5.80 0.81
CA GLY A 182 10.29 -4.49 1.25
C GLY A 182 10.67 -3.39 0.26
N TYR A 183 11.90 -3.43 -0.25
CA TYR A 183 12.36 -2.48 -1.27
C TYR A 183 11.59 -2.59 -2.59
N GLN A 184 11.19 -3.80 -2.99
CA GLN A 184 10.39 -4.03 -4.19
C GLN A 184 8.95 -3.53 -4.02
N LEU A 185 8.36 -3.70 -2.82
CA LEU A 185 7.03 -3.21 -2.49
C LEU A 185 6.96 -1.67 -2.56
N GLU A 186 7.90 -1.01 -1.90
CA GLU A 186 8.05 0.45 -1.93
C GLU A 186 8.29 0.98 -3.35
N LYS A 187 9.10 0.30 -4.18
CA LYS A 187 9.25 0.68 -5.59
C LYS A 187 7.92 0.59 -6.36
N ALA A 188 7.11 -0.42 -6.09
CA ALA A 188 5.78 -0.51 -6.68
C ALA A 188 4.85 0.61 -6.18
N TYR A 189 4.94 0.98 -4.90
CA TYR A 189 4.23 2.14 -4.35
C TYR A 189 4.72 3.46 -4.94
N ALA A 190 6.00 3.60 -5.23
CA ALA A 190 6.57 4.75 -5.94
C ALA A 190 5.99 4.88 -7.34
N ASP A 191 6.00 3.78 -8.11
CA ASP A 191 5.47 3.72 -9.48
C ASP A 191 3.96 4.04 -9.47
N GLU A 192 3.20 3.50 -8.53
CA GLU A 192 1.79 3.80 -8.37
C GLU A 192 1.54 5.27 -7.99
N THR A 193 2.24 5.78 -6.97
CA THR A 193 2.10 7.17 -6.50
C THR A 193 2.43 8.17 -7.61
N ALA A 194 3.42 7.87 -8.45
CA ALA A 194 3.76 8.69 -9.62
C ALA A 194 2.66 8.75 -10.69
N THR A 195 1.72 7.80 -10.69
CA THR A 195 0.58 7.76 -11.64
C THR A 195 -0.69 8.44 -11.12
N LEU A 196 -0.68 8.94 -9.88
CA LEU A 196 -1.81 9.67 -9.31
C LEU A 196 -2.23 10.84 -10.21
N ASN A 197 -3.54 11.00 -10.40
CA ASN A 197 -4.11 12.07 -11.20
C ASN A 197 -5.25 12.79 -10.45
N PRO A 198 -5.08 14.08 -10.09
CA PRO A 198 -3.86 14.86 -10.27
C PRO A 198 -2.73 14.30 -9.41
N GLN A 199 -1.49 14.62 -9.78
CA GLN A 199 -0.34 14.29 -8.95
C GLN A 199 -0.56 14.88 -7.55
N HIS A 200 -0.22 14.11 -6.51
CA HIS A 200 -0.35 14.57 -5.14
C HIS A 200 0.55 15.79 -4.90
N ARG A 201 0.05 16.75 -4.13
CA ARG A 201 0.77 18.00 -3.80
C ARG A 201 1.24 18.06 -2.35
N PHE A 202 0.76 17.12 -1.54
CA PHE A 202 1.02 16.98 -0.12
C PHE A 202 0.63 15.56 0.30
N VAL A 203 0.99 15.20 1.52
CA VAL A 203 0.53 13.99 2.20
C VAL A 203 -0.09 14.38 3.57
N PRO A 204 -1.07 13.62 4.10
CA PRO A 204 -1.66 12.44 3.51
C PRO A 204 -2.49 12.78 2.26
N TRP A 205 -2.39 11.94 1.23
CA TRP A 205 -3.20 12.06 0.03
C TRP A 205 -4.26 10.95 0.04
N VAL A 206 -5.53 11.34 0.16
CA VAL A 206 -6.65 10.39 0.34
C VAL A 206 -7.48 10.33 -0.94
N VAL A 207 -7.78 9.11 -1.38
CA VAL A 207 -8.53 8.83 -2.60
C VAL A 207 -9.70 7.89 -2.27
N VAL A 208 -10.91 8.29 -2.67
CA VAL A 208 -12.13 7.49 -2.55
C VAL A 208 -12.66 7.16 -3.95
N ASP A 209 -12.69 5.88 -4.35
CA ASP A 209 -13.08 5.43 -5.70
C ASP A 209 -12.42 6.23 -6.84
N ASN A 210 -11.09 6.34 -6.79
CA ASN A 210 -10.27 7.15 -7.71
C ASN A 210 -10.55 8.67 -7.68
N PHE A 211 -11.37 9.15 -6.75
CA PHE A 211 -11.60 10.58 -6.52
C PHE A 211 -10.68 11.09 -5.40
N PRO A 212 -9.67 11.92 -5.73
CA PRO A 212 -8.76 12.49 -4.75
C PRO A 212 -9.46 13.59 -3.96
N LEU A 213 -9.45 13.47 -2.63
CA LEU A 213 -10.16 14.40 -1.72
C LEU A 213 -9.46 15.74 -1.57
N GLN A 214 -8.17 15.81 -1.91
CA GLN A 214 -7.32 16.99 -1.73
C GLN A 214 -7.47 17.55 -0.32
N GLU A 215 -7.68 18.85 -0.15
CA GLU A 215 -7.74 19.53 1.16
C GLU A 215 -8.90 19.04 2.05
N ASP A 216 -9.89 18.34 1.47
CA ASP A 216 -11.05 17.80 2.19
C ASP A 216 -10.82 16.37 2.71
N PHE A 217 -9.56 15.91 2.77
CA PHE A 217 -9.19 14.52 3.10
C PHE A 217 -9.71 14.04 4.47
N GLU A 218 -9.85 14.93 5.45
CA GLU A 218 -10.40 14.58 6.77
C GLU A 218 -11.89 14.18 6.70
N ASN A 219 -12.62 14.64 5.68
CA ASN A 219 -14.03 14.34 5.45
C ASN A 219 -14.25 12.99 4.73
N PHE A 220 -13.24 12.12 4.65
CA PHE A 220 -13.28 10.85 3.90
C PHE A 220 -14.50 9.97 4.19
N ILE A 221 -15.02 9.94 5.43
CA ILE A 221 -16.24 9.20 5.78
C ILE A 221 -17.44 9.70 4.96
N GLY A 222 -17.61 11.01 4.83
CA GLY A 222 -18.67 11.60 4.02
C GLY A 222 -18.55 11.21 2.55
N TYR A 223 -17.33 11.18 2.02
CA TYR A 223 -17.09 10.73 0.65
C TYR A 223 -17.37 9.24 0.46
N ILE A 224 -16.99 8.38 1.42
CA ILE A 224 -17.33 6.95 1.41
C ILE A 224 -18.84 6.77 1.36
N CYS A 225 -19.56 7.44 2.27
CA CYS A 225 -21.01 7.34 2.35
C CYS A 225 -21.72 7.85 1.08
N LYS A 226 -21.14 8.86 0.42
CA LYS A 226 -21.64 9.37 -0.87
C LYS A 226 -21.34 8.43 -2.04
N ALA A 227 -20.19 7.76 -2.00
CA ALA A 227 -19.75 6.85 -3.07
C ALA A 227 -20.47 5.50 -3.01
N TYR A 228 -20.74 5.00 -1.80
CA TYR A 228 -21.34 3.69 -1.56
C TYR A 228 -22.70 3.52 -2.25
N ARG A 229 -22.88 2.38 -2.92
CA ARG A 229 -24.08 2.05 -3.72
C ARG A 229 -24.86 0.84 -3.22
N GLY A 230 -24.42 0.19 -2.14
CA GLY A 230 -25.12 -0.95 -1.58
C GLY A 230 -26.39 -0.55 -0.81
N ASP A 231 -27.35 -1.49 -0.73
CA ASP A 231 -28.65 -1.25 -0.11
C ASP A 231 -28.56 -1.11 1.42
N ASN A 232 -27.59 -1.80 2.04
CA ASN A 232 -27.38 -1.78 3.49
C ASN A 232 -26.51 -0.59 3.89
N ILE A 233 -27.14 0.56 4.12
CA ILE A 233 -26.46 1.80 4.50
C ILE A 233 -25.91 1.71 5.94
N PRO A 234 -24.58 1.86 6.14
CA PRO A 234 -23.97 1.87 7.48
C PRO A 234 -24.52 3.00 8.36
N ASN A 235 -24.58 2.77 9.67
CA ASN A 235 -24.96 3.77 10.66
C ASN A 235 -24.05 5.01 10.61
N ALA A 236 -22.76 4.83 10.34
CA ALA A 236 -21.83 5.94 10.13
C ALA A 236 -22.27 6.89 8.99
N CYS A 237 -23.03 6.38 8.01
CA CYS A 237 -23.54 7.14 6.88
C CYS A 237 -24.92 7.77 7.10
N LYS A 238 -25.56 7.51 8.25
CA LYS A 238 -26.89 8.04 8.57
C LYS A 238 -26.85 9.44 9.21
N SER A 239 -25.67 9.91 9.64
CA SER A 239 -25.53 11.27 10.17
C SER A 239 -25.52 12.28 9.02
N THR A 240 -26.28 13.37 9.18
CA THR A 240 -26.55 14.37 8.14
C THR A 240 -25.52 15.51 8.09
N SER A 241 -24.35 15.37 8.70
CA SER A 241 -23.41 16.49 8.91
C SER A 241 -22.07 16.35 8.21
N PHE A 242 -22.02 15.69 7.05
CA PHE A 242 -20.84 15.76 6.19
C PHE A 242 -20.98 16.97 5.27
N GLU A 243 -20.43 18.11 5.68
CA GLU A 243 -20.25 19.26 4.79
C GLU A 243 -19.11 18.95 3.81
N ILE A 244 -19.43 18.16 2.78
CA ILE A 244 -18.49 17.81 1.71
C ILE A 244 -18.23 19.07 0.88
N ASN A 245 -17.00 19.55 0.86
CA ASN A 245 -16.61 20.67 0.01
C ASN A 245 -16.63 20.20 -1.45
N SER A 246 -17.74 20.42 -2.15
CA SER A 246 -17.80 20.12 -3.58
C SER A 246 -16.98 21.15 -4.35
N PHE A 247 -15.67 20.90 -4.51
CA PHE A 247 -14.95 21.48 -5.63
C PHE A 247 -15.49 20.80 -6.89
N ALA A 248 -16.50 21.44 -7.49
CA ALA A 248 -17.03 21.03 -8.78
C ALA A 248 -15.86 20.85 -9.74
N VAL A 249 -15.80 19.69 -10.39
CA VAL A 249 -14.90 19.40 -11.49
C VAL A 249 -15.05 20.55 -12.49
N ALA A 250 -14.09 21.48 -12.50
CA ALA A 250 -14.05 22.53 -13.50
C ALA A 250 -13.82 21.83 -14.84
N THR A 251 -14.87 21.69 -15.62
CA THR A 251 -14.80 21.26 -17.01
C THR A 251 -14.04 22.34 -17.78
N TRP A 252 -12.74 22.15 -17.91
CA TRP A 252 -11.92 22.96 -18.81
C TRP A 252 -12.36 22.65 -20.24
N THR A 253 -13.32 23.42 -20.72
CA THR A 253 -13.52 23.59 -22.16
C THR A 253 -12.34 24.44 -22.66
N PRO A 254 -11.51 23.94 -23.59
CA PRO A 254 -10.47 24.77 -24.15
C PRO A 254 -11.14 25.83 -25.03
N GLN A 255 -11.23 27.06 -24.54
CA GLN A 255 -11.56 28.18 -25.40
C GLN A 255 -10.40 28.37 -26.39
N VAL A 256 -10.59 27.85 -27.59
CA VAL A 256 -9.79 28.17 -28.77
C VAL A 256 -9.90 29.68 -29.00
N CYS A 257 -8.83 30.43 -28.78
CA CYS A 257 -8.77 31.84 -29.14
C CYS A 257 -8.87 31.97 -30.66
N ALA A 258 -10.05 32.35 -31.16
CA ALA A 258 -10.20 32.83 -32.53
C ALA A 258 -9.50 34.19 -32.66
N ARG A 259 -8.60 34.29 -33.63
CA ARG A 259 -7.91 35.51 -34.03
C ARG A 259 -8.96 36.45 -34.65
N LEU A 260 -9.35 37.51 -33.95
CA LEU A 260 -10.18 38.57 -34.52
C LEU A 260 -9.27 39.64 -35.15
N ASP A 261 -9.43 39.79 -36.45
CA ASP A 261 -8.76 40.79 -37.27
C ASP A 261 -9.12 42.22 -36.83
N VAL A 262 -8.11 43.08 -36.88
CA VAL A 262 -8.15 44.49 -36.52
C VAL A 262 -8.99 45.28 -37.54
N ILE A 263 -10.05 45.94 -37.08
CA ILE A 263 -10.60 47.13 -37.76
C ILE A 263 -10.69 48.28 -36.75
N ASP A 264 -9.83 49.27 -36.97
CA ASP A 264 -9.77 50.57 -36.31
C ASP A 264 -10.99 51.44 -36.66
N ARG A 265 -11.75 51.88 -35.65
CA ARG A 265 -12.45 53.20 -35.62
C ARG A 265 -12.56 53.69 -34.18
N GLY A 266 -11.89 54.81 -33.91
CA GLY A 266 -11.67 55.33 -32.57
C GLY A 266 -12.86 55.90 -31.79
N ARG A 267 -12.69 55.91 -30.46
CA ARG A 267 -13.07 57.01 -29.53
C ARG A 267 -12.33 56.83 -28.19
N ARG A 268 -11.80 57.97 -27.71
CA ARG A 268 -11.28 58.27 -26.35
C ARG A 268 -12.22 57.71 -25.25
N GLN A 269 -11.84 57.29 -24.04
CA GLN A 269 -10.77 57.58 -23.05
C GLN A 269 -10.99 56.50 -21.96
N GLN A 270 -10.02 55.87 -21.30
CA GLN A 270 -9.27 56.37 -20.13
C GLN A 270 -8.14 55.38 -19.81
N ARG A 271 -6.98 55.93 -19.46
CA ARG A 271 -5.79 55.21 -19.03
C ARG A 271 -5.99 54.56 -17.66
N TYR A 272 -5.71 53.27 -17.56
CA TYR A 272 -5.01 52.71 -16.39
C TYR A 272 -3.71 52.10 -16.89
N LYS A 273 -2.58 52.73 -16.53
CA LYS A 273 -1.24 52.20 -16.76
C LYS A 273 -0.97 51.13 -15.70
N PHE A 274 -0.79 49.87 -16.11
CA PHE A 274 -0.04 48.90 -15.33
C PHE A 274 1.35 48.81 -15.95
N ASN A 275 2.35 49.35 -15.24
CA ASN A 275 3.76 49.15 -15.58
C ASN A 275 4.11 47.70 -15.25
N GLN A 276 4.43 46.90 -16.27
CA GLN A 276 5.24 45.71 -16.09
C GLN A 276 6.71 46.12 -16.28
N HIS A 277 7.47 46.08 -15.18
CA HIS A 277 8.93 46.03 -15.27
C HIS A 277 9.33 44.56 -15.15
N PHE A 278 9.79 44.00 -16.27
CA PHE A 278 10.70 42.88 -16.27
C PHE A 278 12.06 43.39 -15.80
N ASP A 279 12.60 42.78 -14.75
CA ASP A 279 14.03 42.86 -14.48
C ASP A 279 14.59 41.45 -14.28
N ASN A 280 15.66 41.19 -15.02
CA ASN A 280 16.36 39.93 -15.13
C ASN A 280 17.37 39.83 -13.99
N GLY A 281 17.37 38.68 -13.30
CA GLY A 281 18.52 38.23 -12.51
C GLY A 281 18.69 38.90 -11.15
N ARG A 282 18.36 38.16 -10.09
CA ARG A 282 19.19 37.94 -8.90
C ARG A 282 18.47 36.97 -7.96
N ASN A 283 19.27 36.10 -7.34
CA ASN A 283 18.88 35.07 -6.39
C ASN A 283 17.85 35.57 -5.37
N ALA A 284 16.72 34.86 -5.25
CA ALA A 284 15.79 35.02 -4.15
C ALA A 284 15.96 33.83 -3.20
N GLU A 285 16.58 34.11 -2.04
CA GLU A 285 16.53 33.26 -0.86
C GLU A 285 15.08 33.06 -0.43
N ILE A 286 14.69 31.79 -0.23
CA ILE A 286 13.40 31.43 0.34
C ILE A 286 13.57 31.46 1.86
N PHE A 287 12.98 32.45 2.50
CA PHE A 287 12.80 32.48 3.94
C PHE A 287 11.58 31.65 4.33
N TYR A 288 11.79 30.59 5.12
CA TYR A 288 10.73 29.97 5.92
C TYR A 288 10.47 30.83 7.15
N ILE A 289 9.19 31.12 7.43
CA ILE A 289 8.73 31.76 8.66
C ILE A 289 7.96 30.68 9.46
N PRO A 290 8.19 30.58 10.79
CA PRO A 290 7.86 29.43 11.64
C PRO A 290 6.36 29.14 11.81
#